data_AF-A0A9D8NWY7-F1
#
_entry.id   AF-A0A9D8NWY7-F1
#
_cell.length_a   1.000
_cell.length_b   1.000
_cell.length_c   1.000
_cell.angle_alpha   90.00
_cell.angle_beta   90.00
_cell.angle_gamma   90.00
#
_symmetry.space_group_name_H-M   'P 1'
#
loop_
_entity.id
_entity.type
_entity.pdbx_description
1 polymer ?
#
loop_
_entity_poly.entity_id
_entity_poly.type
_entity_poly.pdbx_seq_one_letter_code
_entity_poly.pdbx_strand_id
1 'polypeptide(L)'
;MNKHASIVFDNRTEFLYFLRSRFRLYHKSNLFLRDLHYGVSGFLEQYGVRLSYHELEETTQRVIGLLVSEAILKEIDARTWMLNYEEFQKLSAKAPKPSTVGQDHQKSANPSGVHPGTQDKSGQSAMPSSHVQK
;
A
#
# COMPACT_ATOMS: atom_id res chain seq x y z
N MET A 1 15.88 24.11 -18.02
CA MET A 1 15.53 23.27 -16.85
C MET A 1 14.33 23.90 -16.17
N ASN A 2 13.20 23.20 -16.03
CA ASN A 2 12.01 23.75 -15.38
C ASN A 2 12.32 23.94 -13.88
N LYS A 3 12.42 25.20 -13.44
CA LYS A 3 12.84 25.56 -12.07
C LYS A 3 11.91 24.98 -11.01
N HIS A 4 10.62 24.87 -11.29
CA HIS A 4 9.63 24.38 -10.35
C HIS A 4 9.76 22.87 -10.13
N ALA A 5 10.06 22.12 -11.18
CA ALA A 5 10.33 20.69 -11.07
C ALA A 5 11.56 20.40 -10.19
N SER A 6 12.59 21.26 -10.25
CA SER A 6 13.75 21.17 -9.36
C SER A 6 13.36 21.37 -7.90
N ILE A 7 12.54 22.36 -7.56
CA ILE A 7 12.07 22.57 -6.17
C ILE A 7 11.42 21.30 -5.62
N VAL A 8 10.54 20.67 -6.39
CA VAL A 8 9.86 19.44 -5.96
C VAL A 8 10.84 18.28 -5.82
N PHE A 9 11.76 18.11 -6.77
CA PHE A 9 12.69 16.97 -6.80
C PHE A 9 13.82 17.08 -5.76
N ASP A 10 14.35 18.27 -5.56
CA ASP A 10 15.37 18.55 -4.54
C ASP A 10 14.80 18.27 -3.14
N ASN A 11 13.49 18.51 -2.96
CA ASN A 11 12.74 18.21 -1.74
C ASN A 11 11.88 16.93 -1.87
N ARG A 12 12.27 15.96 -2.70
CA ARG A 12 11.45 14.79 -3.04
C ARG A 12 10.94 14.00 -1.83
N THR A 13 11.75 13.85 -0.78
CA THR A 13 11.32 13.15 0.44
C THR A 13 10.19 13.91 1.13
N GLU A 14 10.35 15.23 1.33
CA GLU A 14 9.30 16.09 1.89
C GLU A 14 8.04 16.07 1.02
N PHE A 15 8.20 16.11 -0.30
CA PHE A 15 7.10 15.97 -1.24
C PHE A 15 6.35 14.64 -1.09
N LEU A 16 7.05 13.51 -0.96
CA LEU A 16 6.41 12.20 -0.75
C LEU A 16 5.65 12.15 0.59
N TYR A 17 6.20 12.72 1.66
CA TYR A 17 5.52 12.83 2.96
C TYR A 17 4.31 13.78 2.88
N PHE A 18 4.42 14.88 2.14
CA PHE A 18 3.32 15.78 1.84
C PHE A 18 2.19 15.05 1.10
N LEU A 19 2.51 14.31 0.04
CA LEU A 19 1.55 13.48 -0.67
C LEU A 19 0.88 12.47 0.27
N ARG A 20 1.66 11.80 1.12
CA ARG A 20 1.14 10.84 2.10
C ARG A 20 0.22 11.47 3.15
N SER A 21 0.41 12.74 3.48
CA SER A 21 -0.49 13.46 4.39
C SER A 21 -1.85 13.78 3.76
N ARG A 22 -1.89 13.90 2.42
CA ARG A 22 -3.07 14.30 1.63
C ARG A 22 -3.82 13.09 1.07
N PHE A 23 -3.09 12.05 0.71
CA PHE A 23 -3.58 10.86 0.03
C PHE A 23 -3.21 9.60 0.84
N ARG A 24 -3.99 8.53 0.70
CA ARG A 24 -3.67 7.23 1.32
C ARG A 24 -2.53 6.55 0.56
N LEU A 25 -1.32 7.04 0.76
CA LEU A 25 -0.12 6.62 0.04
C LEU A 25 0.68 5.61 0.86
N TYR A 26 0.98 4.45 0.27
CA TYR A 26 1.75 3.37 0.90
C TYR A 26 2.76 2.79 -0.09
N HIS A 27 3.73 2.03 0.39
CA HIS A 27 4.58 1.25 -0.51
C HIS A 27 3.72 0.36 -1.43
N LYS A 28 3.98 0.40 -2.74
CA LYS A 28 3.25 -0.28 -3.82
C LYS A 28 1.81 0.19 -4.07
N SER A 29 1.38 1.33 -3.52
CA SER A 29 0.09 1.92 -3.93
C SER A 29 0.19 2.61 -5.28
N ASN A 30 -0.91 2.64 -6.03
CA ASN A 30 -1.00 3.38 -7.28
C ASN A 30 -1.18 4.88 -7.01
N LEU A 31 -0.56 5.68 -7.87
CA LEU A 31 -0.64 7.12 -7.97
C LEU A 31 -1.17 7.48 -9.34
N PHE A 32 -2.25 8.23 -9.41
CA PHE A 32 -2.81 8.72 -10.66
C PHE A 32 -2.22 10.10 -10.98
N LEU A 33 -2.15 10.44 -12.28
CA LEU A 33 -1.68 11.74 -12.74
C LEU A 33 -2.38 12.90 -12.03
N ARG A 34 -3.67 12.76 -11.75
CA ARG A 34 -4.46 13.79 -11.05
C ARG A 34 -3.99 14.01 -9.60
N ASP A 35 -3.66 12.94 -8.89
CA ASP A 35 -3.16 13.04 -7.51
C ASP A 35 -1.80 13.74 -7.49
N LEU A 36 -0.95 13.40 -8.46
CA LEU A 36 0.36 14.02 -8.65
C LEU A 36 0.23 15.49 -9.03
N HIS A 37 -0.71 15.84 -9.91
CA HIS A 37 -0.97 17.22 -10.32
C HIS A 37 -1.42 18.10 -9.13
N TYR A 38 -2.38 17.63 -8.33
CA TYR A 38 -2.77 18.33 -7.10
C TYR A 38 -1.66 18.35 -6.05
N GLY A 39 -0.90 17.27 -5.97
CA GLY A 39 0.27 17.16 -5.11
C GLY A 39 1.32 18.21 -5.43
N VAL A 40 1.75 18.31 -6.69
CA VAL A 40 2.74 19.29 -7.16
C VAL A 40 2.23 20.71 -6.93
N SER A 41 0.98 21.00 -7.28
CA SER A 41 0.38 22.32 -7.04
C SER A 41 0.42 22.69 -5.56
N GLY A 42 -0.14 21.82 -4.72
CA GLY A 42 -0.27 22.09 -3.29
C GLY A 42 1.09 22.14 -2.58
N PHE A 43 2.09 21.41 -3.06
CA PHE A 43 3.44 21.47 -2.53
C PHE A 43 4.11 22.79 -2.91
N LEU A 44 4.08 23.17 -4.19
CA LEU A 44 4.64 24.43 -4.68
C LEU A 44 4.00 25.66 -4.03
N GLU A 45 2.71 25.59 -3.69
CA GLU A 45 2.03 26.64 -2.92
C GLU A 45 2.64 26.87 -1.54
N GLN A 46 3.23 25.85 -0.90
CA GLN A 46 3.96 26.01 0.38
C GLN A 46 5.24 26.83 0.22
N TYR A 47 5.80 26.86 -1.00
CA TYR A 47 6.96 27.68 -1.38
C TYR A 47 6.54 29.01 -2.01
N GLY A 48 5.26 29.38 -1.94
CA GLY A 48 4.74 30.63 -2.51
C GLY A 48 4.65 30.64 -4.04
N VAL A 49 4.75 29.48 -4.69
CA VAL A 49 4.67 29.35 -6.14
C VAL A 49 3.27 28.90 -6.55
N ARG A 50 2.61 29.70 -7.39
CA ARG A 50 1.35 29.33 -8.04
C ARG A 50 1.55 29.27 -9.54
N LEU A 51 1.22 28.13 -10.13
CA LEU A 51 1.36 27.88 -11.56
C LEU A 51 0.01 27.93 -12.26
N SER A 52 0.00 28.33 -13.51
CA SER A 52 -1.15 28.08 -14.39
C SER A 52 -1.33 26.59 -14.63
N TYR A 53 -2.51 26.18 -15.11
CA TYR A 53 -2.78 24.78 -15.40
C TYR A 53 -1.76 24.17 -16.39
N HIS A 54 -1.42 24.91 -17.45
CA HIS A 54 -0.46 24.45 -18.45
C HIS A 54 0.95 24.24 -17.87
N GLU A 55 1.45 25.23 -17.11
CA GLU A 55 2.76 25.13 -16.46
C GLU A 55 2.79 24.01 -15.42
N LEU A 56 1.68 23.80 -14.71
CA LEU A 56 1.56 22.74 -13.72
C LEU A 56 1.57 21.36 -14.36
N GLU A 57 0.91 21.18 -15.51
CA GLU A 57 0.94 19.94 -16.27
C GLU A 57 2.37 19.60 -16.73
N GLU A 58 3.07 20.56 -17.35
CA GLU A 58 4.47 20.39 -17.76
C GLU A 58 5.39 20.09 -16.57
N THR A 59 5.20 20.81 -15.46
CA THR A 59 5.98 20.62 -14.23
C THR A 59 5.73 19.24 -13.64
N THR A 60 4.48 18.81 -13.59
CA THR A 60 4.08 17.50 -13.06
C THR A 60 4.70 16.38 -13.89
N GLN A 61 4.62 16.45 -15.21
CA GLN A 61 5.24 15.45 -16.10
C GLN A 61 6.75 15.39 -15.90
N ARG A 62 7.40 16.55 -15.71
CA ARG A 62 8.83 16.58 -15.45
C ARG A 62 9.20 15.96 -14.10
N VAL A 63 8.44 16.24 -13.05
CA VAL A 63 8.63 15.64 -11.72
C VAL A 63 8.46 14.13 -11.78
N ILE A 64 7.42 13.65 -12.47
CA ILE A 64 7.19 12.21 -12.68
C ILE A 64 8.40 11.56 -13.33
N GLY A 65 8.91 12.14 -14.43
CA GLY A 65 10.08 11.61 -15.13
C GLY A 65 11.32 11.49 -14.21
N LEU A 66 11.53 12.48 -13.33
CA LEU A 66 12.63 12.45 -12.36
C LEU A 66 12.42 11.39 -11.27
N LEU A 67 11.21 11.22 -10.76
CA LEU A 67 10.89 10.18 -9.76
C LEU A 67 10.96 8.76 -10.35
N VAL A 68 10.62 8.60 -11.63
CA VAL A 68 10.79 7.34 -12.36
C VAL A 68 12.26 7.02 -12.57
N SER A 69 13.10 8.01 -12.93
CA SER A 69 14.54 7.78 -13.10
C SER A 69 15.25 7.38 -11.81
N GLU A 70 14.76 7.84 -10.65
CA GLU A 70 15.25 7.44 -9.32
C GLU A 70 14.61 6.14 -8.80
N ALA A 71 13.82 5.43 -9.62
CA ALA A 71 13.08 4.23 -9.25
C ALA A 71 12.13 4.39 -8.03
N ILE A 72 11.75 5.63 -7.70
CA ILE A 72 10.75 5.97 -6.67
C ILE A 72 9.34 5.69 -7.20
N LEU A 73 9.11 5.97 -8.47
CA LEU A 73 7.90 5.60 -9.19
C LEU A 73 8.21 4.53 -10.22
N LYS A 74 7.31 3.56 -10.35
CA LYS A 74 7.33 2.59 -11.45
C LYS A 74 6.12 2.84 -12.35
N GLU A 75 6.35 3.06 -13.62
CA GLU A 75 5.27 3.25 -14.59
C GLU A 75 4.40 1.98 -14.70
N ILE A 76 3.07 2.18 -14.66
CA ILE A 76 2.08 1.12 -14.93
C ILE A 76 1.41 1.40 -16.28
N ASP A 77 0.95 2.63 -16.47
CA ASP A 77 0.22 3.12 -17.64
C ASP A 77 0.51 4.62 -17.82
N ALA A 78 0.12 5.20 -18.96
CA ALA A 78 0.40 6.59 -19.34
C ALA A 78 -0.10 7.65 -18.33
N ARG A 79 -1.01 7.28 -17.42
CA ARG A 79 -1.57 8.17 -16.38
C ARG A 79 -1.47 7.60 -14.97
N THR A 80 -0.76 6.48 -14.79
CA THR A 80 -0.71 5.77 -13.51
C THR A 80 0.68 5.21 -13.23
N TRP A 81 1.16 5.44 -12.01
CA TRP A 81 2.44 4.94 -11.52
C TRP A 81 2.23 4.18 -10.21
N MET A 82 3.10 3.23 -9.90
CA MET A 82 3.19 2.57 -8.61
C MET A 82 4.25 3.26 -7.78
N LEU A 83 3.94 3.60 -6.53
CA LEU A 83 4.95 4.06 -5.59
C LEU A 83 5.86 2.91 -5.17
N ASN A 84 7.15 3.05 -5.39
CA ASN A 84 8.18 2.12 -4.98
C ASN A 84 9.07 2.76 -3.89
N TYR A 85 8.49 3.00 -2.72
CA TYR A 85 9.17 3.65 -1.60
C TYR A 85 9.03 2.83 -0.32
N GLU A 86 10.12 2.19 0.14
CA GLU A 86 10.07 1.19 1.22
C GLU A 86 9.75 1.78 2.60
N GLU A 87 10.11 3.03 2.87
CA GLU A 87 9.77 3.70 4.14
C GLU A 87 8.25 3.82 4.36
N PHE A 88 7.45 3.71 3.29
CA PHE A 88 5.99 3.74 3.37
C PHE A 88 5.39 2.34 3.51
N GLN A 89 6.22 1.32 3.72
CA GLN A 89 5.76 0.00 4.08
C GLN A 89 5.13 0.08 5.48
N LYS A 90 3.88 -0.38 5.61
CA LYS A 90 3.27 -0.52 6.94
C LYS A 90 4.16 -1.47 7.74
N LEU A 91 4.69 -1.00 8.86
CA LEU A 91 5.24 -1.89 9.89
C LEU A 91 4.11 -2.80 10.33
N SER A 92 4.00 -3.96 9.70
CA SER A 92 3.22 -5.06 10.23
C SER A 92 3.81 -5.34 11.59
N ALA A 93 3.10 -4.99 12.66
CA ALA A 93 3.43 -5.36 14.02
C ALA A 93 3.45 -6.90 14.12
N LYS A 94 4.58 -7.50 13.75
CA LYS A 94 4.88 -8.88 14.06
C LYS A 94 5.28 -8.84 15.53
N ALA A 95 4.36 -9.29 16.39
CA ALA A 95 4.61 -9.46 17.81
C ALA A 95 6.00 -10.10 18.02
N PRO A 96 6.81 -9.64 18.99
CA PRO A 96 8.03 -10.36 19.34
C PRO A 96 7.63 -11.79 19.68
N LYS A 97 8.23 -12.76 18.98
CA LYS A 97 8.09 -14.18 19.30
C LYS A 97 8.39 -14.33 20.80
N PRO A 98 7.57 -15.04 21.60
CA PRO A 98 7.91 -15.30 22.99
C PRO A 98 9.25 -16.03 23.01
N SER A 99 10.25 -15.36 23.57
CA SER A 99 11.54 -15.93 23.91
C SER A 99 11.30 -17.21 24.70
N THR A 100 11.93 -18.31 24.27
CA THR A 100 12.02 -19.56 25.01
C THR A 100 12.69 -19.29 26.36
N VAL A 101 11.91 -18.89 27.36
CA VAL A 101 12.28 -18.93 28.77
C VAL A 101 11.78 -20.27 29.28
N GLY A 102 12.73 -21.05 29.81
CA GLY A 102 12.58 -22.46 30.15
C GLY A 102 11.33 -22.78 30.95
N GLN A 103 10.70 -23.89 30.58
CA GLN A 103 9.85 -24.63 31.49
C GLN A 103 10.44 -26.01 31.69
N ASP A 104 11.01 -26.16 32.87
CA ASP A 104 11.13 -27.39 33.65
C ASP A 104 10.05 -28.41 33.26
N HIS A 105 10.51 -29.56 32.77
CA HIS A 105 9.64 -30.72 32.58
C HIS A 105 9.40 -31.41 33.92
N GLN A 106 8.16 -31.27 34.37
CA GLN A 106 7.24 -32.35 34.74
C GLN A 106 7.74 -33.44 35.70
N LYS A 107 7.01 -33.64 36.80
CA LYS A 107 6.22 -34.88 37.01
C LYS A 107 5.27 -34.76 38.19
N SER A 108 3.97 -34.87 37.96
CA SER A 108 3.11 -35.85 38.66
C SER A 108 1.66 -35.68 38.22
N ALA A 109 1.14 -36.63 37.45
CA ALA A 109 -0.24 -37.10 37.54
C ALA A 109 -0.47 -38.18 36.47
N ASN A 110 -0.64 -39.42 36.94
CA ASN A 110 -1.48 -40.44 36.32
C ASN A 110 -2.72 -40.58 37.25
N PRO A 111 -3.86 -41.22 36.89
CA PRO A 111 -4.01 -42.21 35.82
C PRO A 111 -5.37 -42.24 35.07
N SER A 112 -5.39 -43.06 34.01
CA SER A 112 -6.44 -44.03 33.58
C SER A 112 -7.86 -43.62 33.19
N GLY A 113 -8.29 -44.15 32.02
CA GLY A 113 -9.70 -44.36 31.63
C GLY A 113 -9.94 -44.21 30.11
N VAL A 114 -9.49 -45.16 29.26
CA VAL A 114 -10.30 -46.20 28.58
C VAL A 114 -11.44 -45.67 27.66
N HIS A 115 -11.15 -45.66 26.34
CA HIS A 115 -11.90 -46.14 25.13
C HIS A 115 -13.46 -46.08 25.02
N PRO A 116 -14.06 -46.41 23.84
CA PRO A 116 -13.98 -45.81 22.49
C PRO A 116 -15.39 -45.61 21.85
N GLY A 117 -15.50 -45.04 20.65
CA GLY A 117 -16.73 -45.17 19.81
C GLY A 117 -16.84 -44.08 18.74
N THR A 118 -16.55 -44.34 17.47
CA THR A 118 -17.36 -45.00 16.41
C THR A 118 -17.97 -43.96 15.46
N GLN A 119 -17.80 -44.26 14.17
CA GLN A 119 -18.25 -43.65 12.92
C GLN A 119 -19.77 -43.30 12.94
N ASP A 120 -20.36 -42.50 12.04
CA ASP A 120 -20.42 -42.71 10.58
C ASP A 120 -21.32 -41.64 9.91
N LYS A 121 -21.01 -41.34 8.63
CA LYS A 121 -21.92 -41.14 7.49
C LYS A 121 -22.94 -39.97 7.36
N SER A 122 -22.67 -39.19 6.29
CA SER A 122 -23.49 -38.99 5.08
C SER A 122 -24.81 -38.19 5.07
N GLY A 123 -24.95 -37.35 4.04
CA GLY A 123 -26.19 -36.81 3.48
C GLY A 123 -25.88 -35.61 2.57
N GLN A 124 -25.49 -35.75 1.30
CA GLN A 124 -26.26 -36.03 0.06
C GLN A 124 -27.31 -34.97 -0.37
N SER A 125 -27.16 -34.57 -1.64
CA SER A 125 -28.14 -34.05 -2.62
C SER A 125 -28.64 -32.59 -2.50
N ALA A 126 -29.09 -31.90 -3.56
CA ALA A 126 -28.80 -31.80 -4.99
C ALA A 126 -29.95 -30.99 -5.63
N MET A 127 -29.62 -29.95 -6.43
CA MET A 127 -30.34 -29.49 -7.65
C MET A 127 -31.76 -28.82 -7.48
N PRO A 128 -32.45 -28.35 -8.55
CA PRO A 128 -32.25 -27.07 -9.27
C PRO A 128 -33.58 -26.33 -9.67
N SER A 129 -33.47 -25.30 -10.53
CA SER A 129 -34.52 -24.65 -11.39
C SER A 129 -35.63 -23.85 -10.67
N SER A 130 -36.15 -22.71 -11.17
CA SER A 130 -36.70 -22.40 -12.51
C SER A 130 -36.83 -20.86 -12.63
N HIS A 131 -36.42 -20.21 -13.72
CA HIS A 131 -37.25 -19.78 -14.86
C HIS A 131 -38.63 -19.19 -14.52
N VAL A 132 -38.84 -17.90 -14.80
CA VAL A 132 -40.07 -17.41 -15.47
C VAL A 132 -39.84 -16.01 -16.06
N GLN A 133 -40.14 -15.90 -17.35
CA GLN A 133 -40.28 -14.65 -18.10
C GLN A 133 -41.64 -14.01 -17.78
N LYS A 134 -41.70 -12.68 -17.86
CA LYS A 134 -42.81 -11.96 -18.52
C LYS A 134 -42.25 -10.71 -19.16
#